data_AF-A1BQP9-F1
#
_entry.id   AF-A1BQP9-F1
#
_cell.length_a   1.000
_cell.length_b   1.000
_cell.length_c   1.000
_cell.angle_alpha   90.00
_cell.angle_beta   90.00
_cell.angle_gamma   90.00
#
_symmetry.space_group_name_H-M   'P 1'
#
loop_
_entity.id
_entity.type
_entity.pdbx_description
1 polymer ?
#
loop_
_entity_poly.entity_id
_entity_poly.type
_entity_poly.pdbx_seq_one_letter_code
_entity_poly.pdbx_strand_id
1 'polypeptide(L)'
;SVARNILKNPKLVPGGGATELTVSATLKQKSSSVEGIEKWPYEAAALAFEAIPRTLAQNCGVNVIRTMTALQGKHANGENAW
;
A
#
# COMPACT_ATOMS: atom_id res chain seq x y z
N SER A 1 -21.33 2.13 13.25
CA SER A 1 -21.72 1.82 11.85
C SER A 1 -20.81 2.59 10.91
N VAL A 2 -20.22 1.91 9.93
CA VAL A 2 -19.41 2.54 8.86
C VAL A 2 -20.20 3.57 8.06
N ALA A 3 -21.53 3.42 7.96
CA ALA A 3 -22.41 4.39 7.33
C ALA A 3 -22.34 5.78 7.99
N ARG A 4 -22.14 5.84 9.32
CA ARG A 4 -21.98 7.13 10.04
C ARG A 4 -20.70 7.86 9.62
N ASN A 5 -19.64 7.14 9.26
CA ASN A 5 -18.38 7.76 8.85
C ASN A 5 -18.56 8.54 7.54
N ILE A 6 -19.32 7.97 6.59
CA ILE A 6 -19.65 8.63 5.31
C ILE A 6 -20.48 9.89 5.54
N LEU A 7 -21.46 9.84 6.46
CA LEU A 7 -22.27 11.01 6.81
C LEU A 7 -21.45 12.13 7.45
N LYS A 8 -20.41 11.78 8.23
CA LYS A 8 -19.51 12.77 8.88
C LYS A 8 -18.40 13.27 7.95
N ASN A 9 -17.85 12.41 7.10
CA ASN A 9 -16.77 12.70 6.17
C ASN A 9 -16.98 11.88 4.88
N PRO A 10 -17.52 12.47 3.81
CA PRO A 10 -17.91 11.75 2.59
C PRO A 10 -16.72 11.46 1.66
N LYS A 11 -15.59 11.01 2.22
CA LYS A 11 -14.40 10.60 1.46
C LYS A 11 -14.21 9.09 1.58
N LEU A 12 -13.91 8.45 0.47
CA LEU A 12 -13.68 7.01 0.37
C LEU A 12 -12.34 6.75 -0.32
N VAL A 13 -11.77 5.59 -0.01
CA VAL A 13 -10.51 5.10 -0.58
C VAL A 13 -10.72 3.67 -1.07
N PRO A 14 -9.94 3.20 -2.06
CA PRO A 14 -10.04 1.82 -2.55
C PRO A 14 -9.68 0.81 -1.46
N GLY A 15 -10.44 -0.29 -1.41
CA GLY A 15 -10.25 -1.38 -0.45
C GLY A 15 -9.25 -2.44 -0.93
N GLY A 16 -9.33 -3.64 -0.37
CA GLY A 16 -8.58 -4.81 -0.86
C GLY A 16 -7.05 -4.70 -0.72
N GLY A 17 -6.54 -3.80 0.12
CA GLY A 17 -5.10 -3.56 0.27
C GLY A 17 -4.50 -2.56 -0.73
N ALA A 18 -5.32 -1.97 -1.62
CA ALA A 18 -4.84 -1.04 -2.65
C ALA A 18 -4.37 0.30 -2.06
N THR A 19 -5.09 0.81 -1.04
CA THR A 19 -4.67 2.01 -0.31
C THR A 19 -3.33 1.81 0.37
N GLU A 20 -3.15 0.67 1.05
CA GLU A 20 -1.91 0.31 1.73
C GLU A 20 -0.73 0.16 0.76
N LEU A 21 -0.94 -0.45 -0.41
CA LEU A 21 0.09 -0.54 -1.45
C LEU A 21 0.46 0.82 -2.03
N THR A 22 -0.51 1.72 -2.21
CA THR A 22 -0.26 3.07 -2.69
C THR A 22 0.59 3.87 -1.69
N VAL A 23 0.28 3.76 -0.39
CA VAL A 23 1.08 4.38 0.66
C VAL A 23 2.49 3.78 0.70
N SER A 24 2.62 2.45 0.59
CA SER A 24 3.91 1.78 0.51
C SER A 24 4.77 2.28 -0.66
N ALA A 25 4.19 2.36 -1.88
CA ALA A 25 4.87 2.86 -3.06
C ALA A 25 5.31 4.33 -2.89
N THR A 26 4.42 5.17 -2.34
CA THR A 26 4.70 6.59 -2.09
C THR A 26 5.84 6.77 -1.08
N LEU A 27 5.85 5.99 0.00
CA LEU A 27 6.91 6.02 1.00
C LEU A 27 8.26 5.54 0.44
N LYS A 28 8.27 4.51 -0.43
CA LYS A 28 9.48 4.07 -1.16
C LYS A 28 10.00 5.13 -2.13
N GLN A 29 9.10 5.81 -2.83
CA GLN A 29 9.48 6.92 -3.70
C GLN A 29 10.08 8.07 -2.87
N LYS A 30 9.45 8.40 -1.73
CA LYS A 30 9.96 9.43 -0.82
C LYS A 30 11.32 9.06 -0.23
N SER A 31 11.52 7.78 0.16
CA SER A 31 12.79 7.30 0.69
C SER A 31 13.93 7.48 -0.31
N SER A 32 13.65 7.36 -1.61
CA SER A 32 14.64 7.57 -2.68
C SER A 32 15.11 9.03 -2.80
N SER A 33 14.33 9.99 -2.28
CA SER A 33 14.71 11.40 -2.20
C SER A 33 15.40 11.80 -0.89
N VAL A 34 15.53 10.87 0.07
CA VAL A 34 16.12 11.10 1.39
C VAL A 34 17.49 10.43 1.43
N GLU A 35 18.50 11.20 1.85
CA GLU A 35 19.87 10.72 1.96
C GLU A 35 20.21 10.30 3.40
N GLY A 36 21.16 9.37 3.53
CA GLY A 36 21.66 8.93 4.83
C GLY A 36 20.70 8.02 5.60
N ILE A 37 20.87 8.01 6.92
CA ILE A 37 20.19 7.06 7.83
C ILE A 37 18.68 7.31 7.89
N GLU A 38 18.25 8.53 7.61
CA GLU A 38 16.84 8.93 7.63
C GLU A 38 15.98 8.22 6.56
N LYS A 39 16.61 7.59 5.56
CA LYS A 39 15.92 6.77 4.55
C LYS A 39 15.29 5.50 5.13
N TRP A 40 15.94 4.86 6.09
CA TRP A 40 15.55 3.53 6.59
C TRP A 40 14.17 3.51 7.26
N PRO A 41 13.78 4.51 8.08
CA PRO A 41 12.42 4.60 8.60
C PRO A 41 11.33 4.62 7.52
N TYR A 42 11.55 5.32 6.39
CA TYR A 42 10.59 5.35 5.29
C TYR A 42 10.42 3.98 4.64
N GLU A 43 11.53 3.28 4.38
CA GLU A 43 11.49 1.94 3.79
C GLU A 43 10.84 0.91 4.73
N ALA A 44 11.15 0.99 6.03
CA ALA A 44 10.55 0.12 7.04
C ALA A 44 9.03 0.36 7.15
N ALA A 45 8.60 1.62 7.17
CA ALA A 45 7.18 1.96 7.17
C ALA A 45 6.48 1.49 5.89
N ALA A 46 7.11 1.68 4.73
CA ALA A 46 6.58 1.19 3.46
C ALA A 46 6.36 -0.32 3.47
N LEU A 47 7.32 -1.08 4.00
CA LEU A 47 7.21 -2.53 4.13
C LEU A 47 6.08 -2.93 5.11
N ALA A 48 5.92 -2.19 6.22
CA ALA A 48 4.87 -2.46 7.20
C ALA A 48 3.46 -2.33 6.60
N PHE A 49 3.22 -1.35 5.73
CA PHE A 49 1.93 -1.22 5.03
C PHE A 49 1.61 -2.43 4.14
N GLU A 50 2.60 -3.16 3.65
CA GLU A 50 2.36 -4.36 2.84
C GLU A 50 1.83 -5.56 3.64
N ALA A 51 1.77 -5.48 4.97
CA ALA A 51 1.27 -6.57 5.81
C ALA A 51 -0.20 -6.93 5.49
N ILE A 52 -1.06 -5.92 5.30
CA ILE A 52 -2.48 -6.12 4.97
C ILE A 52 -2.68 -6.80 3.62
N PRO A 53 -2.19 -6.26 2.48
CA PRO A 53 -2.36 -6.89 1.17
C PRO A 53 -1.69 -8.27 1.09
N ARG A 54 -0.56 -8.47 1.78
CA ARG A 54 0.10 -9.79 1.86
C ARG A 54 -0.77 -10.81 2.60
N THR A 55 -1.37 -10.41 3.71
CA THR A 55 -2.26 -11.28 4.50
C THR A 55 -3.53 -11.61 3.71
N LEU A 56 -4.11 -10.64 2.99
CA LEU A 56 -5.24 -10.89 2.09
C LEU A 56 -4.86 -11.89 0.99
N ALA A 57 -3.73 -11.71 0.32
CA ALA A 57 -3.24 -12.63 -0.71
C ALA A 57 -3.05 -14.06 -0.14
N GLN A 58 -2.48 -14.17 1.05
CA GLN A 58 -2.31 -15.46 1.74
C GLN A 58 -3.65 -16.11 2.07
N ASN A 59 -4.59 -15.36 2.64
CA ASN A 59 -5.91 -15.85 3.00
C ASN A 59 -6.75 -16.27 1.78
N CYS A 60 -6.54 -15.63 0.64
CA CYS A 60 -7.16 -16.00 -0.63
C CYS A 60 -6.50 -17.22 -1.30
N GLY A 61 -5.38 -17.73 -0.77
CA GLY A 61 -4.66 -18.89 -1.33
C GLY A 61 -3.95 -18.61 -2.65
N VAL A 62 -3.79 -17.34 -3.04
CA VAL A 62 -3.04 -16.99 -4.26
C VAL A 62 -1.54 -17.03 -4.01
N ASN A 63 -0.74 -17.11 -5.08
CA ASN A 63 0.71 -17.01 -4.95
C ASN A 63 1.09 -15.60 -4.46
N VAL A 64 1.42 -15.50 -3.17
CA VAL A 64 1.69 -14.23 -2.49
C VAL A 64 2.82 -13.45 -3.14
N ILE A 65 3.94 -14.10 -3.47
CA ILE A 65 5.10 -13.43 -4.06
C ILE A 65 4.74 -12.86 -5.43
N ARG A 66 4.21 -13.69 -6.34
CA ARG A 66 3.84 -13.28 -7.69
C ARG A 66 2.79 -12.15 -7.66
N THR A 67 1.81 -12.27 -6.79
CA THR A 67 0.71 -11.30 -6.69
C THR A 67 1.21 -9.97 -6.13
N MET A 68 1.97 -10.00 -5.03
CA MET A 68 2.52 -8.78 -4.42
C MET A 68 3.47 -8.05 -5.38
N THR A 69 4.37 -8.77 -6.06
CA THR A 69 5.28 -8.15 -7.03
C THR A 69 4.52 -7.50 -8.19
N ALA A 70 3.49 -8.17 -8.73
CA ALA A 70 2.68 -7.60 -9.79
C ALA A 70 1.92 -6.35 -9.34
N LEU A 71 1.33 -6.36 -8.13
CA LEU A 71 0.62 -5.22 -7.59
C LEU A 71 1.56 -4.05 -7.25
N GLN A 72 2.71 -4.32 -6.64
CA GLN A 72 3.73 -3.31 -6.36
C GLN A 72 4.18 -2.60 -7.64
N GLY A 73 4.41 -3.34 -8.73
CA GLY A 73 4.76 -2.74 -10.03
C GLY A 73 3.67 -1.81 -10.57
N LYS A 74 2.40 -2.24 -10.50
CA LYS A 74 1.26 -1.41 -10.92
C LYS A 74 1.14 -0.10 -10.13
N HIS A 75 1.32 -0.16 -8.81
CA HIS A 75 1.25 1.03 -7.95
C HIS A 75 2.48 1.94 -8.13
N ALA A 76 3.67 1.39 -8.39
CA ALA A 76 4.88 2.17 -8.64
C ALA A 76 4.82 2.94 -9.98
N ASN A 77 4.20 2.35 -11.00
CA ASN A 77 4.09 2.96 -12.33
C ASN A 77 2.91 3.94 -12.45
N GLY A 78 2.11 4.13 -11.38
CA GLY A 78 0.89 4.93 -11.44
C GLY A 78 -0.19 4.35 -12.36
N GLU A 79 -0.05 3.08 -12.77
CA GLU A 79 -0.95 2.41 -13.72
C GLU A 79 -2.35 2.16 -13.15
N ASN A 80 -2.53 2.30 -11.84
CA ASN A 80 -3.84 2.37 -11.19
C ASN A 80 -3.77 3.35 -10.02
N ALA A 81 -4.32 4.55 -10.19
CA ALA A 81 -4.47 5.54 -9.11
C ALA A 81 -5.59 5.17 -8.11
N TRP A 82 -6.12 3.94 -8.17
CA TRP A 82 -7.17 3.40 -7.30
C TRP A 82 -6.98 1.89 -7.12
#